data_AF-A0A1E3VK62-F1
#
_entry.id   AF-A0A1E3VK62-F1
#
_cell.length_a   1.000
_cell.length_b   1.000
_cell.length_c   1.000
_cell.angle_alpha   90.00
_cell.angle_beta   90.00
_cell.angle_gamma   90.00
#
_symmetry.space_group_name_H-M   'P 1'
#
loop_
_entity.id
_entity.type
_entity.pdbx_description
1 polymer ?
#
loop_
_entity_poly.entity_id
_entity_poly.type
_entity_poly.pdbx_seq_one_letter_code
_entity_poly.pdbx_strand_id
1 'polypeptide(L)'
;MLAYGGRAYSQQVCTAAGSDILCEGASTDTQDLSGRDNATVTAGATFEVKTTTGNGITLTGDGQLTYLDENVSPLFAPYFGLYVNNSGNDGGTPGGVTINTNGYLKGNTALYVYSQGSNGTSISSYNQAYGTYYGIHAKNYGGGLSVTTSGPVTGGDYGINVKQDGSGALSIVAGGDVTGSDDVGIFAQNGGGSSFDITTAAGTTVYGGTYGIQAINLSSGSSLKITADGDVQSGGKYGIYAINNGTDLTINSGADSTVQGEYAIKAQNNGSGATTVDLHGNAYASGDDAYAVLVFNGSDSSSAGTDLTVTTHAGGMIKGEGGINAGNFGSGALTMSIGGDVHADKFYGITAYNAGTDMEITVDGSVYGSMGGVIATQAASGSIKIHANGYVGGGGTAIYAGFTNGLSGTSVEITTGAASTVKGASGIVVGGNPPGSPKDGITVVANGTVIGNGGSGGGWGIYARNQSDSEVKIVTGANSSIQSSYNGGIGASNYGAVKIQALGSVTSQYGYGIYAYNSGSSTTITTRRERIGYQGYSRQEQWRRRHRHHGGRKCDGNVRCWRNRASVEWQR
;
A
#
# COMPACT_ATOMS: atom_id res chain seq x y z
N MET A 1 11.67 73.53 24.51
CA MET A 1 11.50 72.06 24.38
C MET A 1 11.61 71.74 22.90
N LEU A 2 12.78 71.24 22.47
CA LEU A 2 13.02 70.84 21.08
C LEU A 2 12.30 69.51 20.84
N ALA A 3 11.36 69.51 19.90
CA ALA A 3 10.74 68.30 19.37
C ALA A 3 11.77 67.57 18.50
N TYR A 4 12.17 66.37 18.90
CA TYR A 4 12.88 65.45 18.02
C TYR A 4 11.84 64.57 17.32
N GLY A 5 11.36 65.05 16.18
CA GLY A 5 10.77 64.20 15.16
C GLY A 5 11.89 63.33 14.58
N GLY A 6 12.06 62.14 15.14
CA GLY A 6 12.88 61.09 14.52
C GLY A 6 12.22 60.70 13.20
N ARG A 7 12.84 61.08 12.09
CA ARG A 7 12.51 60.53 10.78
C ARG A 7 12.70 59.01 10.89
N ALA A 8 11.66 58.23 10.57
CA ALA A 8 11.77 56.79 10.43
C ALA A 8 12.72 56.50 9.26
N TYR A 9 14.00 56.34 9.57
CA TYR A 9 14.93 55.68 8.67
C TYR A 9 14.56 54.21 8.69
N SER A 10 14.36 53.62 7.51
CA SER A 10 14.32 52.16 7.34
C SER A 10 15.48 51.54 8.13
N GLN A 11 15.17 50.69 9.12
CA GLN A 11 16.17 49.91 9.85
C GLN A 11 16.58 48.71 8.97
N GLN A 12 17.28 49.00 7.89
CA GLN A 12 17.95 47.99 7.09
C GLN A 12 19.12 47.42 7.91
N VAL A 13 18.98 46.17 8.34
CA VAL A 13 19.93 45.44 9.20
C VAL A 13 20.81 44.48 8.40
N CYS A 14 20.51 44.28 7.13
CA CYS A 14 21.32 43.53 6.18
C CYS A 14 22.24 44.47 5.39
N THR A 15 23.54 44.32 5.57
CA THR A 15 24.58 45.12 4.92
C THR A 15 25.32 44.29 3.88
N ALA A 16 25.49 44.85 2.67
CA ALA A 16 26.12 44.14 1.56
C ALA A 16 27.58 44.57 1.36
N ALA A 17 28.45 43.59 1.17
CA ALA A 17 29.82 43.71 0.73
C ALA A 17 30.01 42.88 -0.55
N GLY A 18 29.63 43.47 -1.69
CA GLY A 18 29.55 42.72 -2.95
C GLY A 18 28.36 41.75 -2.94
N SER A 19 28.62 40.48 -3.26
CA SER A 19 27.64 39.38 -3.19
C SER A 19 27.40 38.88 -1.76
N ASP A 20 28.31 39.16 -0.83
CA ASP A 20 28.19 38.73 0.56
C ASP A 20 27.38 39.74 1.35
N ILE A 21 26.40 39.26 2.12
CA ILE A 21 25.46 40.08 2.86
C ILE A 21 25.43 39.57 4.30
N LEU A 22 25.81 40.43 5.24
CA LEU A 22 25.73 40.15 6.67
C LEU A 22 24.52 40.87 7.25
N CYS A 23 23.61 40.12 7.87
CA CYS A 23 22.45 40.67 8.58
C CYS A 23 22.67 40.62 10.09
N GLU A 24 22.66 41.76 10.76
CA GLU A 24 22.92 41.86 12.21
C GLU A 24 21.98 42.85 12.91
N GLY A 25 21.55 42.51 14.12
CA GLY A 25 20.63 43.31 14.92
C GLY A 25 19.15 43.06 14.61
N ALA A 26 18.30 43.76 15.36
CA ALA A 26 16.85 43.64 15.27
C ALA A 26 16.26 44.70 14.33
N SER A 27 15.25 44.32 13.55
CA SER A 27 14.48 45.24 12.72
C SER A 27 12.98 44.98 12.77
N THR A 28 12.20 46.06 12.70
CA THR A 28 10.75 46.02 12.48
C THR A 28 10.36 46.31 11.03
N ASP A 29 11.33 46.58 10.16
CA ASP A 29 11.14 46.88 8.75
C ASP A 29 11.49 45.67 7.87
N THR A 30 10.91 45.61 6.68
CA THR A 30 11.22 44.58 5.67
C THR A 30 12.67 44.69 5.20
N GLN A 31 13.34 43.55 4.98
CA GLN A 31 14.69 43.52 4.41
C GLN A 31 14.63 43.17 2.91
N ASP A 32 14.76 44.18 2.05
CA ASP A 32 14.76 44.01 0.61
C ASP A 32 16.20 43.85 0.07
N LEU A 33 16.50 42.66 -0.43
CA LEU A 33 17.76 42.24 -1.03
C LEU A 33 17.55 41.85 -2.51
N SER A 34 16.65 42.55 -3.19
CA SER A 34 16.32 42.29 -4.59
C SER A 34 17.43 42.70 -5.57
N GLY A 35 17.52 41.99 -6.70
CA GLY A 35 18.47 42.24 -7.78
C GLY A 35 19.93 41.96 -7.40
N ARG A 36 20.17 41.02 -6.47
CA ARG A 36 21.51 40.65 -6.01
C ARG A 36 21.90 39.29 -6.54
N ASP A 37 22.78 39.30 -7.54
CA ASP A 37 23.24 38.09 -8.19
C ASP A 37 24.33 37.39 -7.37
N ASN A 38 24.34 36.06 -7.40
CA ASN A 38 25.26 35.21 -6.63
C ASN A 38 25.28 35.50 -5.12
N ALA A 39 24.19 36.04 -4.58
CA ALA A 39 24.17 36.58 -3.23
C ALA A 39 24.26 35.51 -2.15
N THR A 40 25.09 35.74 -1.14
CA THR A 40 25.18 34.92 0.07
C THR A 40 24.80 35.75 1.29
N VAL A 41 23.63 35.48 1.84
CA VAL A 41 23.11 36.12 3.06
C VAL A 41 23.48 35.28 4.28
N THR A 42 24.15 35.88 5.25
CA THR A 42 24.47 35.26 6.54
C THR A 42 23.80 36.02 7.67
N ALA A 43 22.99 35.33 8.48
CA ALA A 43 22.40 35.86 9.69
C ALA A 43 23.42 35.83 10.84
N GLY A 44 23.73 36.99 11.39
CA GLY A 44 24.56 37.12 12.59
C GLY A 44 23.79 36.80 13.88
N ALA A 45 24.52 36.68 14.98
CA ALA A 45 24.00 36.16 16.26
C ALA A 45 22.85 36.96 16.89
N THR A 46 22.69 38.23 16.51
CA THR A 46 21.66 39.14 17.04
C THR A 46 20.55 39.42 16.03
N PHE A 47 20.57 38.74 14.88
CA PHE A 47 19.68 39.04 13.77
C PHE A 47 18.23 38.66 14.10
N GLU A 48 17.31 39.61 13.92
CA GLU A 48 15.87 39.34 13.91
C GLU A 48 15.11 40.34 13.03
N VAL A 49 14.03 39.87 12.41
CA VAL A 49 13.09 40.71 11.66
C VAL A 49 11.67 40.39 12.11
N LYS A 50 10.96 41.41 12.62
CA LYS A 50 9.57 41.31 13.06
C LYS A 50 8.76 42.45 12.48
N THR A 51 8.35 42.29 11.23
CA THR A 51 7.60 43.32 10.49
C THR A 51 6.09 43.05 10.52
N THR A 52 5.30 44.13 10.46
CA THR A 52 3.84 44.08 10.31
C THR A 52 3.39 44.31 8.86
N THR A 53 4.32 44.52 7.93
CA THR A 53 4.05 44.73 6.50
C THR A 53 5.02 43.90 5.65
N GLY A 54 4.61 43.50 4.46
CA GLY A 54 5.52 42.86 3.49
C GLY A 54 6.11 41.53 3.94
N ASN A 55 7.36 41.30 3.51
CA ASN A 55 8.15 40.09 3.79
C ASN A 55 9.20 40.39 4.85
N GLY A 56 9.63 39.38 5.61
CA GLY A 56 10.77 39.51 6.52
C GLY A 56 12.04 39.80 5.72
N ILE A 57 12.39 38.86 4.83
CA ILE A 57 13.47 39.02 3.85
C ILE A 57 12.94 38.72 2.45
N THR A 58 13.31 39.56 1.48
CA THR A 58 13.15 39.33 0.05
C THR A 58 14.53 39.21 -0.58
N LEU A 59 14.92 38.01 -1.02
CA LEU A 59 16.18 37.75 -1.72
C LEU A 59 15.87 37.37 -3.18
N THR A 60 16.28 38.22 -4.13
CA THR A 60 16.08 37.93 -5.56
C THR A 60 17.33 38.25 -6.37
N GLY A 61 17.58 37.47 -7.42
CA GLY A 61 18.73 37.65 -8.31
C GLY A 61 18.97 36.44 -9.20
N ASP A 62 19.99 36.54 -10.05
CA ASP A 62 20.50 35.46 -10.88
C ASP A 62 21.70 34.77 -10.20
N GLY A 63 22.13 33.64 -10.77
CA GLY A 63 23.25 32.86 -10.22
C GLY A 63 22.89 32.18 -8.88
N GLN A 64 23.90 31.80 -8.09
CA GLN A 64 23.64 31.03 -6.86
C GLN A 64 23.17 31.94 -5.73
N LEU A 65 21.93 31.79 -5.27
CA LEU A 65 21.43 32.48 -4.08
C LEU A 65 21.58 31.59 -2.85
N THR A 66 22.10 32.16 -1.76
CA THR A 66 22.36 31.42 -0.52
C THR A 66 21.85 32.19 0.70
N TYR A 67 21.17 31.51 1.62
CA TYR A 67 20.80 32.02 2.94
C TYR A 67 21.29 31.07 4.03
N LEU A 68 22.13 31.57 4.93
CA LEU A 68 22.72 30.84 6.04
C LEU A 68 22.33 31.48 7.36
N ASP A 69 21.76 30.69 8.25
CA ASP A 69 21.37 31.10 9.58
C ASP A 69 21.61 29.96 10.57
N GLU A 70 22.73 30.02 11.27
CA GLU A 70 23.05 29.06 12.33
C GLU A 70 22.38 29.44 13.67
N ASN A 71 21.68 30.57 13.71
CA ASN A 71 21.06 31.12 14.91
C ASN A 71 19.55 30.86 14.92
N VAL A 72 18.92 31.05 16.08
CA VAL A 72 17.45 30.96 16.21
C VAL A 72 16.81 32.30 15.81
N SER A 73 17.18 32.83 14.66
CA SER A 73 16.76 34.16 14.19
C SER A 73 15.26 34.19 13.89
N PRO A 74 14.46 35.03 14.56
CA PRO A 74 13.05 35.21 14.22
C PRO A 74 12.88 35.99 12.92
N LEU A 75 12.17 35.42 11.94
CA LEU A 75 11.74 36.10 10.71
C LEU A 75 10.21 36.08 10.64
N PHE A 76 9.58 37.09 11.25
CA PHE A 76 8.14 37.22 11.36
C PHE A 76 7.64 38.32 10.44
N ALA A 77 6.72 37.97 9.54
CA ALA A 77 6.12 38.89 8.59
C ALA A 77 4.69 38.46 8.25
N PRO A 78 3.81 39.36 7.77
CA PRO A 78 2.47 38.98 7.34
C PRO A 78 2.45 38.15 6.05
N TYR A 79 3.40 38.34 5.12
CA TYR A 79 3.42 37.60 3.84
C TYR A 79 4.40 36.42 3.84
N PHE A 80 5.69 36.69 3.69
CA PHE A 80 6.73 35.66 3.67
C PHE A 80 7.70 35.91 4.81
N GLY A 81 7.97 34.89 5.65
CA GLY A 81 9.07 34.98 6.62
C GLY A 81 10.40 35.16 5.87
N LEU A 82 10.68 34.23 4.98
CA LEU A 82 11.78 34.29 4.01
C LEU A 82 11.25 34.02 2.59
N TYR A 83 11.49 34.96 1.68
CA TYR A 83 11.19 34.83 0.26
C TYR A 83 12.48 34.82 -0.56
N VAL A 84 12.72 33.73 -1.29
CA VAL A 84 13.87 33.58 -2.19
C VAL A 84 13.39 33.27 -3.60
N ASN A 85 13.81 34.09 -4.57
CA ASN A 85 13.49 33.90 -5.98
C ASN A 85 14.76 34.03 -6.85
N ASN A 86 15.25 32.89 -7.33
CA ASN A 86 16.31 32.83 -8.33
C ASN A 86 15.71 32.91 -9.75
N SER A 87 16.09 33.95 -10.49
CA SER A 87 15.54 34.26 -11.81
C SER A 87 16.25 33.51 -12.96
N GLY A 88 17.42 32.93 -12.72
CA GLY A 88 18.17 32.19 -13.71
C GLY A 88 19.66 32.10 -13.41
N ASN A 89 20.44 31.80 -14.44
CA ASN A 89 21.90 31.78 -14.40
C ASN A 89 22.46 33.20 -14.50
N ASP A 90 23.56 33.48 -13.82
CA ASP A 90 24.32 34.73 -14.00
C ASP A 90 25.56 34.47 -14.84
N GLY A 91 25.48 34.78 -16.14
CA GLY A 91 26.57 34.56 -17.09
C GLY A 91 27.04 33.11 -17.09
N GLY A 92 28.27 32.87 -16.59
CA GLY A 92 28.85 31.53 -16.48
C GLY A 92 28.49 30.79 -15.19
N THR A 93 27.85 31.44 -14.22
CA THR A 93 27.47 30.85 -12.93
C THR A 93 26.07 30.24 -13.02
N PRO A 94 25.95 28.91 -12.90
CA PRO A 94 24.65 28.25 -12.84
C PRO A 94 23.82 28.77 -11.66
N GLY A 95 22.57 29.13 -11.91
CA GLY A 95 21.67 29.64 -10.88
C GLY A 95 21.06 28.54 -10.03
N GLY A 96 20.85 28.80 -8.75
CA GLY A 96 20.29 27.83 -7.81
C GLY A 96 20.01 28.49 -6.47
N VAL A 97 19.48 27.71 -5.52
CA VAL A 97 19.15 28.22 -4.18
C VAL A 97 19.70 27.27 -3.12
N THR A 98 20.39 27.81 -2.12
CA THR A 98 20.81 27.06 -0.93
C THR A 98 20.31 27.79 0.31
N ILE A 99 19.46 27.14 1.11
CA ILE A 99 18.96 27.67 2.37
C ILE A 99 19.35 26.70 3.47
N ASN A 100 19.99 27.23 4.51
CA ASN A 100 20.29 26.51 5.74
C ASN A 100 19.92 27.40 6.92
N THR A 101 18.85 27.09 7.64
CA THR A 101 18.33 27.98 8.70
C THR A 101 17.90 27.22 9.96
N ASN A 102 18.37 27.73 11.11
CA ASN A 102 17.90 27.43 12.46
C ASN A 102 16.84 28.45 12.95
N GLY A 103 16.47 29.40 12.10
CA GLY A 103 15.57 30.50 12.43
C GLY A 103 14.11 30.07 12.59
N TYR A 104 13.35 30.87 13.34
CA TYR A 104 11.90 30.71 13.44
C TYR A 104 11.25 31.55 12.34
N LEU A 105 10.74 30.88 11.31
CA LEU A 105 10.08 31.51 10.18
C LEU A 105 8.56 31.61 10.41
N LYS A 106 7.98 32.79 10.19
CA LYS A 106 6.54 33.01 10.31
C LYS A 106 5.99 33.94 9.24
N GLY A 107 4.91 33.51 8.57
CA GLY A 107 4.09 34.39 7.74
C GLY A 107 2.87 33.71 7.12
N ASN A 108 2.32 34.26 6.04
CA ASN A 108 1.35 33.55 5.21
C ASN A 108 1.97 32.28 4.63
N THR A 109 3.18 32.43 4.13
CA THR A 109 4.09 31.31 3.89
C THR A 109 5.34 31.52 4.73
N ALA A 110 5.77 30.54 5.51
CA ALA A 110 6.95 30.72 6.37
C ALA A 110 8.22 30.84 5.50
N LEU A 111 8.37 29.91 4.55
CA LEU A 111 9.48 29.88 3.59
C LEU A 111 8.96 29.70 2.16
N TYR A 112 9.28 30.65 1.29
CA TYR A 112 8.96 30.59 -0.13
C TYR A 112 10.24 30.54 -0.97
N VAL A 113 10.35 29.54 -1.84
CA VAL A 113 11.50 29.35 -2.74
C VAL A 113 11.02 29.11 -4.16
N TYR A 114 11.60 29.86 -5.09
CA TYR A 114 11.40 29.69 -6.53
C TYR A 114 12.75 29.76 -7.23
N SER A 115 13.08 28.77 -8.07
CA SER A 115 14.38 28.69 -8.75
C SER A 115 14.25 28.33 -10.22
N GLN A 116 14.80 29.17 -11.10
CA GLN A 116 14.84 28.99 -12.55
C GLN A 116 16.23 28.68 -13.10
N GLY A 117 17.28 28.82 -12.30
CA GLY A 117 18.64 28.52 -12.70
C GLY A 117 18.89 27.03 -12.91
N SER A 118 19.98 26.69 -13.61
CA SER A 118 20.28 25.32 -14.01
C SER A 118 20.91 24.45 -12.90
N ASN A 119 21.29 25.03 -11.76
CA ASN A 119 21.78 24.31 -10.58
C ASN A 119 20.62 23.81 -9.71
N GLY A 120 20.93 23.01 -8.69
CA GLY A 120 19.94 22.52 -7.73
C GLY A 120 19.45 23.57 -6.73
N THR A 121 18.34 23.24 -6.08
CA THR A 121 17.78 23.93 -4.92
C THR A 121 17.88 23.02 -3.70
N SER A 122 18.50 23.49 -2.62
CA SER A 122 18.58 22.80 -1.33
C SER A 122 18.01 23.67 -0.22
N ILE A 123 17.10 23.11 0.57
CA ILE A 123 16.45 23.78 1.69
C ILE A 123 16.64 22.91 2.93
N SER A 124 17.26 23.45 3.96
CA SER A 124 17.36 22.86 5.30
C SER A 124 16.76 23.83 6.31
N SER A 125 15.65 23.45 6.94
CA SER A 125 14.94 24.24 7.96
C SER A 125 14.87 23.44 9.26
N TYR A 126 15.75 23.76 10.21
CA TYR A 126 15.93 22.92 11.39
C TYR A 126 15.07 23.31 12.59
N ASN A 127 14.46 24.49 12.55
CA ASN A 127 13.56 24.99 13.57
C ASN A 127 12.15 25.20 13.01
N GLN A 128 11.28 25.89 13.76
CA GLN A 128 9.88 26.04 13.42
C GLN A 128 9.67 26.87 12.14
N ALA A 129 8.82 26.36 11.25
CA ALA A 129 8.28 27.08 10.10
C ALA A 129 6.75 27.14 10.21
N TYR A 130 6.20 28.34 10.44
CA TYR A 130 4.75 28.54 10.61
C TYR A 130 4.16 29.44 9.52
N GLY A 131 3.37 28.84 8.64
CA GLY A 131 2.58 29.49 7.61
C GLY A 131 1.09 29.49 7.94
N THR A 132 0.37 30.59 7.69
CA THR A 132 -1.10 30.54 7.71
C THR A 132 -1.68 29.84 6.48
N TYR A 133 -0.91 29.72 5.38
CA TYR A 133 -1.24 28.94 4.18
C TYR A 133 -0.23 27.82 3.95
N TYR A 134 1.07 28.15 3.84
CA TYR A 134 2.13 27.18 3.56
C TYR A 134 3.24 27.22 4.61
N GLY A 135 3.59 26.10 5.23
CA GLY A 135 4.80 26.06 6.06
C GLY A 135 6.03 26.32 5.18
N ILE A 136 6.25 25.44 4.21
CA ILE A 136 7.31 25.57 3.19
C ILE A 136 6.70 25.43 1.80
N HIS A 137 7.00 26.36 0.90
CA HIS A 137 6.67 26.29 -0.51
C HIS A 137 7.93 26.37 -1.36
N ALA A 138 8.19 25.36 -2.19
CA ALA A 138 9.37 25.32 -3.05
C ALA A 138 9.02 24.89 -4.48
N LYS A 139 9.49 25.65 -5.47
CA LYS A 139 9.39 25.30 -6.88
C LYS A 139 10.74 25.45 -7.58
N ASN A 140 11.16 24.41 -8.29
CA ASN A 140 12.44 24.36 -8.99
C ASN A 140 12.26 23.94 -10.45
N TYR A 141 12.97 24.60 -11.37
CA TYR A 141 13.01 24.28 -12.80
C TYR A 141 14.41 23.83 -13.28
N GLY A 142 15.37 23.74 -12.35
CA GLY A 142 16.78 23.52 -12.61
C GLY A 142 17.29 22.09 -12.41
N GLY A 143 18.36 21.97 -11.62
CA GLY A 143 18.92 20.71 -11.12
C GLY A 143 18.00 20.04 -10.10
N GLY A 144 18.54 19.33 -9.11
CA GLY A 144 17.73 18.65 -8.08
C GLY A 144 17.05 19.60 -7.09
N LEU A 145 16.00 19.13 -6.42
CA LEU A 145 15.31 19.84 -5.33
C LEU A 145 15.31 18.98 -4.08
N SER A 146 15.97 19.42 -3.02
CA SER A 146 15.98 18.76 -1.71
C SER A 146 15.40 19.65 -0.62
N VAL A 147 14.48 19.11 0.18
CA VAL A 147 13.91 19.77 1.37
C VAL A 147 14.13 18.89 2.60
N THR A 148 14.88 19.37 3.57
CA THR A 148 15.12 18.70 4.86
C THR A 148 14.61 19.57 5.99
N THR A 149 13.84 18.97 6.89
CA THR A 149 13.31 19.65 8.08
C THR A 149 13.60 18.82 9.31
N SER A 150 13.87 19.45 10.45
CA SER A 150 13.93 18.77 11.76
C SER A 150 13.05 19.42 12.82
N GLY A 151 12.67 20.68 12.63
CA GLY A 151 11.68 21.37 13.44
C GLY A 151 10.26 21.19 12.89
N PRO A 152 9.23 21.58 13.67
CA PRO A 152 7.85 21.47 13.24
C PRO A 152 7.55 22.43 12.08
N VAL A 153 6.85 21.92 11.06
CA VAL A 153 6.39 22.70 9.91
C VAL A 153 4.87 22.72 9.91
N THR A 154 4.28 23.91 9.98
CA THR A 154 2.83 24.09 9.99
C THR A 154 2.41 25.00 8.86
N GLY A 155 1.43 24.57 8.08
CA GLY A 155 0.67 25.40 7.14
C GLY A 155 -0.83 25.25 7.38
N GLY A 156 -1.59 26.29 7.03
CA GLY A 156 -3.05 26.19 6.97
C GLY A 156 -3.47 25.19 5.90
N ASP A 157 -3.09 25.41 4.65
CA ASP A 157 -3.42 24.51 3.54
C ASP A 157 -2.40 23.37 3.46
N TYR A 158 -1.11 23.71 3.38
CA TYR A 158 -0.03 22.74 3.16
C TYR A 158 1.10 22.90 4.17
N GLY A 159 1.48 21.83 4.86
CA GLY A 159 2.71 21.85 5.68
C GLY A 159 3.93 22.07 4.79
N ILE A 160 4.16 21.14 3.86
CA ILE A 160 5.23 21.20 2.86
C ILE A 160 4.62 21.06 1.46
N ASN A 161 4.87 22.01 0.56
CA ASN A 161 4.43 21.99 -0.83
C ASN A 161 5.63 22.16 -1.77
N VAL A 162 5.97 21.11 -2.52
CA VAL A 162 7.20 21.04 -3.30
C VAL A 162 6.92 20.60 -4.74
N LYS A 163 7.47 21.33 -5.71
CA LYS A 163 7.32 21.02 -7.14
C LYS A 163 8.68 21.05 -7.85
N GLN A 164 9.03 19.95 -8.49
CA GLN A 164 10.26 19.83 -9.27
C GLN A 164 9.94 19.64 -10.76
N ASP A 165 10.09 20.71 -11.55
CA ASP A 165 9.90 20.71 -13.00
C ASP A 165 11.24 20.59 -13.77
N GLY A 166 12.37 20.69 -13.06
CA GLY A 166 13.72 20.49 -13.57
C GLY A 166 14.14 19.02 -13.68
N SER A 167 15.37 18.77 -14.15
CA SER A 167 15.85 17.42 -14.52
C SER A 167 16.47 16.60 -13.38
N GLY A 168 16.81 17.24 -12.25
CA GLY A 168 17.41 16.55 -11.12
C GLY A 168 16.40 15.90 -10.17
N ALA A 169 16.88 15.07 -9.26
CA ALA A 169 16.05 14.36 -8.26
C ALA A 169 15.24 15.30 -7.35
N LEU A 170 14.07 14.85 -6.91
CA LEU A 170 13.27 15.45 -5.85
C LEU A 170 13.41 14.61 -4.58
N SER A 171 13.82 15.22 -3.47
CA SER A 171 13.93 14.55 -2.17
C SER A 171 13.32 15.40 -1.05
N ILE A 172 12.51 14.79 -0.19
CA ILE A 172 11.95 15.43 1.00
C ILE A 172 12.25 14.55 2.22
N VAL A 173 12.85 15.14 3.25
CA VAL A 173 13.11 14.51 4.54
C VAL A 173 12.42 15.33 5.63
N ALA A 174 11.34 14.79 6.17
CA ALA A 174 10.58 15.36 7.28
C ALA A 174 11.01 14.73 8.62
N GLY A 175 12.02 15.34 9.25
CA GLY A 175 12.58 14.91 10.53
C GLY A 175 11.83 15.46 11.76
N GLY A 176 10.90 16.39 11.57
CA GLY A 176 9.98 16.89 12.58
C GLY A 176 8.52 16.74 12.15
N ASP A 177 7.59 17.15 13.01
CA ASP A 177 6.16 17.11 12.71
C ASP A 177 5.80 18.03 11.54
N VAL A 178 4.91 17.57 10.67
CA VAL A 178 4.40 18.35 9.53
C VAL A 178 2.89 18.41 9.60
N THR A 179 2.32 19.60 9.52
CA THR A 179 0.88 19.81 9.59
C THR A 179 0.42 20.70 8.43
N GLY A 180 -0.46 20.17 7.58
CA GLY A 180 -1.30 20.95 6.67
C GLY A 180 -2.73 20.86 7.17
N SER A 181 -3.20 21.89 7.86
CA SER A 181 -4.42 21.82 8.68
C SER A 181 -5.68 21.47 7.88
N ASP A 182 -5.81 22.07 6.69
CA ASP A 182 -7.02 22.03 5.87
C ASP A 182 -6.87 21.07 4.67
N ASP A 183 -5.68 20.93 4.08
CA ASP A 183 -5.48 20.12 2.87
C ASP A 183 -4.40 19.03 3.02
N VAL A 184 -3.11 19.33 2.85
CA VAL A 184 -2.08 18.29 2.74
C VAL A 184 -0.92 18.51 3.70
N GLY A 185 -0.54 17.49 4.47
CA GLY A 185 0.68 17.53 5.27
C GLY A 185 1.92 17.74 4.39
N ILE A 186 2.17 16.82 3.48
CA ILE A 186 3.23 16.91 2.46
C ILE A 186 2.64 16.71 1.06
N PHE A 187 2.60 17.77 0.26
CA PHE A 187 2.34 17.72 -1.17
C PHE A 187 3.65 17.79 -1.94
N ALA A 188 3.87 16.83 -2.84
CA ALA A 188 5.06 16.80 -3.65
C ALA A 188 4.78 16.30 -5.08
N GLN A 189 5.31 17.04 -6.06
CA GLN A 189 5.16 16.73 -7.48
C GLN A 189 6.50 16.74 -8.19
N ASN A 190 6.81 15.65 -8.89
CA ASN A 190 7.98 15.54 -9.76
C ASN A 190 7.55 15.57 -11.23
N GLY A 191 7.71 16.72 -11.89
CA GLY A 191 7.36 16.97 -13.29
C GLY A 191 8.45 16.55 -14.29
N GLY A 192 9.73 16.69 -13.92
CA GLY A 192 10.86 16.42 -14.82
C GLY A 192 12.05 15.70 -14.19
N GLY A 193 12.04 15.46 -12.88
CA GLY A 193 13.20 14.99 -12.14
C GLY A 193 13.50 13.51 -12.34
N SER A 194 14.75 13.12 -12.06
CA SER A 194 15.29 11.77 -12.30
C SER A 194 14.87 10.71 -11.26
N SER A 195 14.54 11.12 -10.03
CA SER A 195 13.98 10.29 -8.97
C SER A 195 13.13 11.12 -8.02
N PHE A 196 12.26 10.48 -7.24
CA PHE A 196 11.38 11.15 -6.30
C PHE A 196 11.26 10.36 -4.99
N ASP A 197 11.84 10.91 -3.92
CA ASP A 197 11.87 10.30 -2.59
C ASP A 197 11.20 11.20 -1.53
N ILE A 198 10.36 10.61 -0.67
CA ILE A 198 9.83 11.23 0.56
C ILE A 198 10.17 10.32 1.73
N THR A 199 10.73 10.87 2.80
CA THR A 199 11.01 10.16 4.05
C THR A 199 10.49 10.95 5.24
N THR A 200 9.70 10.33 6.11
CA THR A 200 9.31 10.87 7.42
C THR A 200 10.05 10.13 8.52
N ALA A 201 10.52 10.82 9.55
CA ALA A 201 11.27 10.20 10.63
C ALA A 201 10.39 9.47 11.64
N ALA A 202 10.94 8.42 12.27
CA ALA A 202 10.26 7.74 13.36
C ALA A 202 9.93 8.69 14.53
N GLY A 203 8.76 8.50 15.13
CA GLY A 203 8.30 9.31 16.26
C GLY A 203 7.78 10.71 15.89
N THR A 204 7.69 11.05 14.60
CA THR A 204 7.02 12.27 14.13
C THR A 204 5.63 11.96 13.58
N THR A 205 4.82 13.01 13.40
CA THR A 205 3.53 12.92 12.72
C THR A 205 3.48 13.85 11.52
N VAL A 206 3.06 13.29 10.38
CA VAL A 206 2.57 14.08 9.23
C VAL A 206 1.05 14.06 9.24
N TYR A 207 0.45 15.23 9.47
CA TYR A 207 -1.00 15.42 9.45
C TYR A 207 -1.44 16.28 8.26
N GLY A 208 -2.48 15.84 7.56
CA GLY A 208 -3.19 16.64 6.58
C GLY A 208 -4.70 16.63 6.77
N GLY A 209 -5.37 17.76 6.57
CA GLY A 209 -6.83 17.83 6.64
C GLY A 209 -7.52 16.89 5.64
N THR A 210 -6.98 16.77 4.42
CA THR A 210 -7.48 15.91 3.35
C THR A 210 -6.51 14.76 3.01
N TYR A 211 -5.20 15.02 2.91
CA TYR A 211 -4.18 14.00 2.62
C TYR A 211 -2.99 14.12 3.57
N GLY A 212 -2.54 13.04 4.21
CA GLY A 212 -1.30 13.09 5.00
C GLY A 212 -0.10 13.38 4.09
N ILE A 213 0.12 12.49 3.12
CA ILE A 213 1.11 12.63 2.05
C ILE A 213 0.43 12.46 0.70
N GLN A 214 0.60 13.44 -0.19
CA GLN A 214 0.23 13.34 -1.60
C GLN A 214 1.48 13.46 -2.48
N ALA A 215 1.85 12.37 -3.15
CA ALA A 215 3.02 12.30 -4.02
C ALA A 215 2.61 11.97 -5.46
N ILE A 216 2.99 12.84 -6.40
CA ILE A 216 2.65 12.70 -7.82
C ILE A 216 3.92 12.76 -8.67
N ASN A 217 4.33 11.62 -9.22
CA ASN A 217 5.42 11.55 -10.20
C ASN A 217 4.86 11.56 -11.62
N LEU A 218 5.15 12.62 -12.38
CA LEU A 218 4.77 12.78 -13.78
C LEU A 218 5.94 12.51 -14.74
N SER A 219 7.16 12.37 -14.20
CA SER A 219 8.38 12.19 -14.98
C SER A 219 8.54 10.74 -15.45
N SER A 220 8.53 10.54 -16.77
CA SER A 220 8.82 9.24 -17.38
C SER A 220 10.25 8.81 -17.04
N GLY A 221 10.45 7.57 -16.60
CA GLY A 221 11.78 7.05 -16.26
C GLY A 221 12.22 7.28 -14.81
N SER A 222 11.45 8.02 -14.01
CA SER A 222 11.73 8.29 -12.60
C SER A 222 11.01 7.31 -11.67
N SER A 223 11.65 6.88 -10.59
CA SER A 223 10.98 6.11 -9.53
C SER A 223 10.36 7.03 -8.47
N LEU A 224 9.27 6.58 -7.85
CA LEU A 224 8.67 7.20 -6.66
C LEU A 224 8.84 6.28 -5.46
N LYS A 225 9.48 6.77 -4.39
CA LYS A 225 9.59 6.09 -3.11
C LYS A 225 9.07 6.95 -1.96
N ILE A 226 8.24 6.36 -1.12
CA ILE A 226 7.78 6.95 0.15
C ILE A 226 8.22 6.02 1.28
N THR A 227 8.93 6.56 2.27
CA THR A 227 9.28 5.87 3.51
C THR A 227 8.62 6.63 4.66
N ALA A 228 7.58 6.03 5.25
CA ALA A 228 6.83 6.61 6.36
C ALA A 228 7.25 5.94 7.67
N ASP A 229 8.38 6.34 8.26
CA ASP A 229 8.83 5.77 9.54
C ASP A 229 8.05 6.36 10.73
N GLY A 230 7.50 7.56 10.58
CA GLY A 230 6.56 8.21 11.51
C GLY A 230 5.10 8.01 11.12
N ASP A 231 4.21 8.50 11.97
CA ASP A 231 2.76 8.46 11.72
C ASP A 231 2.37 9.34 10.53
N VAL A 232 1.43 8.86 9.72
CA VAL A 232 0.86 9.64 8.61
C VAL A 232 -0.66 9.61 8.72
N GLN A 233 -1.25 10.75 9.03
CA GLN A 233 -2.67 10.86 9.34
C GLN A 233 -3.37 11.83 8.37
N SER A 234 -4.56 11.47 7.93
CA SER A 234 -5.49 12.41 7.29
C SER A 234 -6.80 12.53 8.05
N GLY A 235 -7.31 13.76 8.15
CA GLY A 235 -8.67 14.05 8.60
C GLY A 235 -9.75 13.72 7.55
N GLY A 236 -9.33 13.38 6.32
CA GLY A 236 -10.16 13.10 5.17
C GLY A 236 -9.63 11.91 4.36
N LYS A 237 -9.44 12.09 3.06
CA LYS A 237 -9.36 11.02 2.05
C LYS A 237 -8.26 9.97 2.24
N TYR A 238 -6.98 10.35 2.25
CA TYR A 238 -5.90 9.36 2.26
C TYR A 238 -4.78 9.71 3.23
N GLY A 239 -4.34 8.74 4.03
CA GLY A 239 -3.08 8.87 4.77
C GLY A 239 -1.93 9.07 3.78
N ILE A 240 -1.74 8.11 2.87
CA ILE A 240 -0.79 8.20 1.76
C ILE A 240 -1.51 8.02 0.43
N TYR A 241 -1.35 9.00 -0.46
CA TYR A 241 -1.79 8.92 -1.86
C TYR A 241 -0.61 9.10 -2.81
N ALA A 242 -0.24 8.02 -3.51
CA ALA A 242 0.89 7.99 -4.43
C ALA A 242 0.44 7.65 -5.86
N ILE A 243 0.80 8.50 -6.82
CA ILE A 243 0.63 8.25 -8.25
C ILE A 243 2.00 8.30 -8.92
N ASN A 244 2.36 7.24 -9.63
CA ASN A 244 3.61 7.17 -10.39
C ASN A 244 3.34 6.95 -11.88
N ASN A 245 3.81 7.86 -12.73
CA ASN A 245 3.83 7.68 -14.19
C ASN A 245 5.24 7.35 -14.73
N GLY A 246 6.20 7.11 -13.83
CA GLY A 246 7.60 6.83 -14.17
C GLY A 246 7.91 5.34 -14.29
N THR A 247 8.80 4.83 -13.45
CA THR A 247 9.17 3.39 -13.41
C THR A 247 8.53 2.70 -12.21
N ASP A 248 9.25 2.64 -11.09
CA ASP A 248 8.88 1.89 -9.90
C ASP A 248 8.15 2.78 -8.89
N LEU A 249 7.17 2.20 -8.18
CA LEU A 249 6.51 2.81 -7.03
C LEU A 249 6.81 1.97 -5.79
N THR A 250 7.41 2.55 -4.77
CA THR A 250 7.66 1.89 -3.48
C THR A 250 7.05 2.69 -2.33
N ILE A 251 6.31 2.02 -1.45
CA ILE A 251 5.85 2.59 -0.17
C ILE A 251 6.30 1.66 0.95
N ASN A 252 7.07 2.20 1.89
CA ASN A 252 7.47 1.51 3.11
C ASN A 252 6.88 2.22 4.33
N SER A 253 6.46 1.48 5.34
CA SER A 253 6.11 2.05 6.66
C SER A 253 6.98 1.46 7.77
N GLY A 254 7.30 2.27 8.78
CA GLY A 254 8.07 1.86 9.96
C GLY A 254 7.26 0.97 10.91
N ALA A 255 7.93 0.16 11.74
CA ALA A 255 7.26 -0.80 12.62
C ALA A 255 6.32 -0.16 13.65
N ASP A 256 6.69 1.02 14.15
CA ASP A 256 5.89 1.78 15.13
C ASP A 256 5.01 2.86 14.47
N SER A 257 4.94 2.89 13.14
CA SER A 257 4.13 3.87 12.40
C SER A 257 2.67 3.44 12.27
N THR A 258 1.78 4.41 12.21
CA THR A 258 0.39 4.24 11.81
C THR A 258 0.06 5.16 10.64
N VAL A 259 -0.43 4.56 9.55
CA VAL A 259 -1.02 5.29 8.43
C VAL A 259 -2.54 5.28 8.55
N GLN A 260 -3.18 6.45 8.52
CA GLN A 260 -4.62 6.58 8.72
C GLN A 260 -5.28 7.58 7.75
N GLY A 261 -6.48 7.24 7.28
CA GLY A 261 -7.36 8.11 6.50
C GLY A 261 -8.73 7.46 6.23
N GLU A 262 -9.54 8.02 5.33
CA GLU A 262 -10.69 7.28 4.78
C GLU A 262 -10.19 5.99 4.10
N TYR A 263 -9.14 6.12 3.30
CA TYR A 263 -8.23 5.04 2.91
C TYR A 263 -6.90 5.29 3.62
N ALA A 264 -6.24 4.25 4.16
CA ALA A 264 -4.92 4.47 4.73
C ALA A 264 -3.90 4.72 3.61
N ILE A 265 -3.85 3.81 2.63
CA ILE A 265 -2.87 3.86 1.54
C ILE A 265 -3.55 3.62 0.20
N LYS A 266 -3.32 4.53 -0.74
CA LYS A 266 -3.58 4.30 -2.17
C LYS A 266 -2.31 4.51 -2.99
N ALA A 267 -1.86 3.44 -3.63
CA ALA A 267 -0.70 3.40 -4.49
C ALA A 267 -1.11 3.03 -5.92
N GLN A 268 -0.84 3.90 -6.88
CA GLN A 268 -1.13 3.66 -8.29
C GLN A 268 0.10 3.92 -9.14
N ASN A 269 0.67 2.86 -9.72
CA ASN A 269 1.73 2.96 -10.69
C ASN A 269 1.17 2.80 -12.11
N ASN A 270 1.13 3.86 -12.88
CA ASN A 270 0.86 3.81 -14.32
C ASN A 270 2.16 3.71 -15.14
N GLY A 271 3.31 3.66 -14.46
CA GLY A 271 4.64 3.53 -15.05
C GLY A 271 4.98 2.14 -15.57
N SER A 272 6.22 1.99 -16.05
CA SER A 272 6.71 0.74 -16.66
C SER A 272 7.38 -0.23 -15.68
N GLY A 273 7.47 0.13 -14.39
CA GLY A 273 8.19 -0.62 -13.37
C GLY A 273 7.29 -1.45 -12.46
N ALA A 274 7.87 -1.88 -11.35
CA ALA A 274 7.18 -2.64 -10.31
C ALA A 274 6.51 -1.73 -9.29
N THR A 275 5.49 -2.25 -8.61
CA THR A 275 4.91 -1.62 -7.42
C THR A 275 5.21 -2.47 -6.20
N THR A 276 5.77 -1.87 -5.15
CA THR A 276 6.03 -2.52 -3.86
C THR A 276 5.39 -1.73 -2.73
N VAL A 277 4.63 -2.40 -1.87
CA VAL A 277 4.12 -1.85 -0.61
C VAL A 277 4.58 -2.75 0.52
N ASP A 278 5.44 -2.26 1.40
CA ASP A 278 6.03 -2.99 2.54
C ASP A 278 5.63 -2.34 3.87
N LEU A 279 4.71 -2.96 4.59
CA LEU A 279 4.10 -2.37 5.79
C LEU A 279 4.59 -3.09 7.04
N HIS A 280 5.43 -2.42 7.84
CA HIS A 280 5.85 -2.93 9.15
C HIS A 280 4.87 -2.53 10.26
N GLY A 281 4.30 -1.33 10.14
CA GLY A 281 3.34 -0.78 11.10
C GLY A 281 1.87 -1.01 10.74
N ASN A 282 1.00 -0.13 11.25
CA ASN A 282 -0.45 -0.22 11.09
C ASN A 282 -0.97 0.58 9.89
N ALA A 283 -2.08 0.13 9.30
CA ALA A 283 -2.83 0.88 8.30
C ALA A 283 -4.34 0.83 8.58
N TYR A 284 -4.93 1.98 8.88
CA TYR A 284 -6.34 2.09 9.28
C TYR A 284 -7.16 2.96 8.32
N ALA A 285 -8.14 2.36 7.68
CA ALA A 285 -9.18 3.04 6.92
C ALA A 285 -10.43 3.24 7.76
N SER A 286 -11.04 4.42 7.62
CA SER A 286 -12.30 4.81 8.26
C SER A 286 -13.40 5.17 7.27
N GLY A 287 -13.11 5.17 5.97
CA GLY A 287 -14.03 5.59 4.93
C GLY A 287 -15.08 4.54 4.60
N ASP A 288 -16.24 5.02 4.14
CA ASP A 288 -17.28 4.18 3.59
C ASP A 288 -16.82 3.52 2.29
N ASP A 289 -17.08 2.21 2.18
CA ASP A 289 -16.66 1.34 1.10
C ASP A 289 -15.14 1.36 0.81
N ALA A 290 -14.33 1.75 1.81
CA ALA A 290 -12.89 1.91 1.66
C ALA A 290 -12.09 0.66 2.02
N TYR A 291 -11.08 0.35 1.20
CA TYR A 291 -10.02 -0.60 1.55
C TYR A 291 -8.95 0.13 2.36
N ALA A 292 -8.41 -0.51 3.41
CA ALA A 292 -7.27 0.03 4.13
C ALA A 292 -6.08 0.27 3.19
N VAL A 293 -5.78 -0.73 2.36
CA VAL A 293 -4.65 -0.68 1.42
C VAL A 293 -5.15 -0.98 0.01
N LEU A 294 -4.98 -0.02 -0.90
CA LEU A 294 -5.37 -0.10 -2.30
C LEU A 294 -4.15 0.08 -3.20
N VAL A 295 -3.76 -0.96 -3.94
CA VAL A 295 -2.50 -0.99 -4.71
C VAL A 295 -2.77 -1.45 -6.13
N PHE A 296 -2.36 -0.64 -7.10
CA PHE A 296 -2.48 -0.96 -8.52
C PHE A 296 -1.17 -0.73 -9.27
N ASN A 297 -0.76 -1.75 -10.03
CA ASN A 297 0.35 -1.66 -10.98
C ASN A 297 -0.23 -1.78 -12.39
N GLY A 298 -0.44 -0.64 -13.04
CA GLY A 298 -1.16 -0.48 -14.29
C GLY A 298 -2.60 0.00 -14.11
N SER A 299 -3.15 0.63 -15.16
CA SER A 299 -4.54 1.10 -15.22
C SER A 299 -5.46 0.21 -16.05
N ASP A 300 -4.91 -0.64 -16.92
CA ASP A 300 -5.63 -1.60 -17.76
C ASP A 300 -4.71 -2.72 -18.28
N SER A 301 -5.25 -3.69 -19.03
CA SER A 301 -4.51 -4.82 -19.59
C SER A 301 -3.48 -4.47 -20.69
N SER A 302 -3.33 -3.19 -21.05
CA SER A 302 -2.27 -2.69 -21.94
C SER A 302 -1.09 -2.04 -21.18
N SER A 303 -1.14 -2.12 -19.85
CA SER A 303 -0.18 -1.54 -18.91
C SER A 303 1.27 -1.98 -19.12
N ALA A 304 2.18 -1.01 -18.99
CA ALA A 304 3.62 -1.21 -19.05
C ALA A 304 4.24 -1.74 -17.74
N GLY A 305 3.49 -1.81 -16.63
CA GLY A 305 4.02 -2.25 -15.33
C GLY A 305 4.52 -3.69 -15.34
N THR A 306 5.35 -4.04 -14.37
CA THR A 306 5.89 -5.40 -14.18
C THR A 306 5.23 -6.11 -13.00
N ASP A 307 5.93 -6.22 -11.87
CA ASP A 307 5.51 -6.97 -10.70
C ASP A 307 4.73 -6.09 -9.71
N LEU A 308 3.83 -6.69 -8.94
CA LEU A 308 3.20 -6.06 -7.78
C LEU A 308 3.50 -6.90 -6.54
N THR A 309 4.12 -6.29 -5.53
CA THR A 309 4.40 -6.92 -4.24
C THR A 309 3.71 -6.17 -3.11
N VAL A 310 2.99 -6.90 -2.25
CA VAL A 310 2.47 -6.36 -0.98
C VAL A 310 2.96 -7.24 0.17
N THR A 311 3.69 -6.64 1.10
CA THR A 311 4.17 -7.31 2.31
C THR A 311 3.61 -6.61 3.53
N THR A 312 3.12 -7.39 4.49
CA THR A 312 2.81 -6.91 5.84
C THR A 312 3.61 -7.75 6.83
N HIS A 313 4.17 -7.13 7.86
CA HIS A 313 5.00 -7.83 8.84
C HIS A 313 4.23 -8.18 10.10
N ALA A 314 4.75 -9.16 10.83
CA ALA A 314 4.17 -9.57 12.11
C ALA A 314 4.10 -8.38 13.09
N GLY A 315 2.96 -8.25 13.78
CA GLY A 315 2.69 -7.13 14.68
C GLY A 315 1.93 -5.96 14.04
N GLY A 316 1.96 -5.83 12.71
CA GLY A 316 1.15 -4.85 11.99
C GLY A 316 -0.33 -5.26 11.92
N MET A 317 -1.22 -4.27 11.98
CA MET A 317 -2.66 -4.44 11.76
C MET A 317 -3.15 -3.57 10.59
N ILE A 318 -3.78 -4.22 9.63
CA ILE A 318 -4.48 -3.60 8.51
C ILE A 318 -5.99 -3.69 8.78
N LYS A 319 -6.67 -2.56 8.89
CA LYS A 319 -8.10 -2.53 9.21
C LYS A 319 -8.87 -1.52 8.37
N GLY A 320 -10.01 -1.92 7.83
CA GLY A 320 -10.94 -1.06 7.12
C GLY A 320 -12.24 -1.79 6.80
N GLU A 321 -13.11 -1.19 6.00
CA GLU A 321 -14.28 -1.91 5.47
C GLU A 321 -13.86 -3.02 4.50
N GLY A 322 -12.80 -2.76 3.72
CA GLY A 322 -11.97 -3.76 3.05
C GLY A 322 -10.56 -3.79 3.64
N GLY A 323 -9.88 -4.93 3.55
CA GLY A 323 -8.49 -5.05 4.02
C GLY A 323 -7.52 -4.56 2.96
N ILE A 324 -7.07 -5.48 2.11
CA ILE A 324 -6.11 -5.20 1.02
C ILE A 324 -6.77 -5.48 -0.32
N ASN A 325 -6.69 -4.54 -1.25
CA ASN A 325 -7.05 -4.72 -2.65
C ASN A 325 -5.83 -4.45 -3.53
N ALA A 326 -5.32 -5.52 -4.16
CA ALA A 326 -4.12 -5.49 -4.98
C ALA A 326 -4.44 -5.95 -6.41
N GLY A 327 -4.19 -5.07 -7.39
CA GLY A 327 -4.40 -5.35 -8.81
C GLY A 327 -3.12 -5.15 -9.61
N ASN A 328 -2.50 -6.23 -10.09
CA ASN A 328 -1.45 -6.16 -11.07
C ASN A 328 -2.04 -6.30 -12.47
N PHE A 329 -2.03 -5.21 -13.22
CA PHE A 329 -2.38 -5.19 -14.64
C PHE A 329 -1.13 -5.22 -15.54
N GLY A 330 0.06 -5.21 -14.93
CA GLY A 330 1.34 -5.36 -15.59
C GLY A 330 1.63 -6.78 -16.08
N SER A 331 2.79 -6.92 -16.73
CA SER A 331 3.27 -8.17 -17.33
C SER A 331 3.89 -9.16 -16.33
N GLY A 332 4.20 -8.72 -15.12
CA GLY A 332 4.92 -9.47 -14.10
C GLY A 332 4.04 -10.25 -13.11
N ALA A 333 4.62 -10.71 -12.01
CA ALA A 333 3.94 -11.48 -10.99
C ALA A 333 3.19 -10.60 -9.98
N LEU A 334 2.18 -11.16 -9.31
CA LEU A 334 1.61 -10.59 -8.09
C LEU A 334 2.03 -11.44 -6.89
N THR A 335 2.75 -10.84 -5.94
CA THR A 335 3.20 -11.52 -4.72
C THR A 335 2.64 -10.82 -3.49
N MET A 336 2.01 -11.57 -2.59
CA MET A 336 1.55 -11.05 -1.31
C MET A 336 2.10 -11.90 -0.16
N SER A 337 2.73 -11.26 0.83
CA SER A 337 3.23 -11.91 2.04
C SER A 337 2.60 -11.25 3.27
N ILE A 338 1.74 -11.98 3.97
CA ILE A 338 0.89 -11.44 5.03
C ILE A 338 1.32 -12.01 6.38
N GLY A 339 2.27 -11.35 7.02
CA GLY A 339 2.73 -11.67 8.37
C GLY A 339 1.90 -11.02 9.48
N GLY A 340 1.27 -9.88 9.20
CA GLY A 340 0.40 -9.14 10.13
C GLY A 340 -1.06 -9.57 10.07
N ASP A 341 -1.91 -8.92 10.88
CA ASP A 341 -3.35 -9.14 10.86
C ASP A 341 -4.05 -8.22 9.85
N VAL A 342 -4.99 -8.78 9.08
CA VAL A 342 -5.85 -8.05 8.14
C VAL A 342 -7.31 -8.28 8.53
N HIS A 343 -8.04 -7.19 8.78
CA HIS A 343 -9.42 -7.22 9.20
C HIS A 343 -10.30 -6.33 8.31
N ALA A 344 -11.27 -6.93 7.63
CA ALA A 344 -12.26 -6.24 6.80
C ALA A 344 -13.67 -6.37 7.39
N ASP A 345 -14.25 -5.23 7.76
CA ASP A 345 -15.57 -5.17 8.42
C ASP A 345 -16.75 -5.44 7.46
N LYS A 346 -16.62 -5.13 6.16
CA LYS A 346 -17.68 -5.30 5.15
C LYS A 346 -17.30 -6.18 3.96
N PHE A 347 -16.08 -6.09 3.45
CA PHE A 347 -15.64 -6.77 2.22
C PHE A 347 -14.74 -7.98 2.52
N TYR A 348 -13.93 -8.37 1.53
CA TYR A 348 -12.91 -9.40 1.68
C TYR A 348 -11.72 -8.85 2.47
N GLY A 349 -11.05 -9.73 3.23
CA GLY A 349 -9.78 -9.41 3.87
C GLY A 349 -8.73 -9.06 2.81
N ILE A 350 -8.64 -9.89 1.76
CA ILE A 350 -7.73 -9.69 0.63
C ILE A 350 -8.46 -9.93 -0.68
N THR A 351 -8.39 -8.95 -1.57
CA THR A 351 -8.75 -9.06 -2.99
C THR A 351 -7.49 -8.95 -3.83
N ALA A 352 -7.16 -9.99 -4.58
CA ALA A 352 -5.99 -10.04 -5.46
C ALA A 352 -6.41 -10.32 -6.90
N TYR A 353 -5.94 -9.47 -7.81
CA TYR A 353 -6.13 -9.60 -9.25
C TYR A 353 -4.79 -9.51 -9.96
N ASN A 354 -4.47 -10.47 -10.82
CA ASN A 354 -3.23 -10.46 -11.61
C ASN A 354 -3.55 -10.67 -13.09
N ALA A 355 -2.99 -9.85 -13.97
CA ALA A 355 -3.04 -10.00 -15.43
C ALA A 355 -1.66 -10.30 -16.04
N GLY A 356 -0.63 -10.50 -15.22
CA GLY A 356 0.71 -10.85 -15.69
C GLY A 356 1.02 -12.35 -15.58
N THR A 357 2.17 -12.71 -15.02
CA THR A 357 2.61 -14.11 -14.89
C THR A 357 1.92 -14.80 -13.70
N ASP A 358 2.69 -15.18 -12.67
CA ASP A 358 2.21 -15.95 -11.54
C ASP A 358 1.62 -15.06 -10.45
N MET A 359 0.67 -15.62 -9.69
CA MET A 359 0.14 -15.04 -8.47
C MET A 359 0.54 -15.93 -7.28
N GLU A 360 1.18 -15.35 -6.27
CA GLU A 360 1.50 -16.01 -5.01
C GLU A 360 1.00 -15.22 -3.81
N ILE A 361 0.26 -15.87 -2.91
CA ILE A 361 -0.25 -15.28 -1.66
C ILE A 361 0.12 -16.18 -0.50
N THR A 362 0.95 -15.69 0.42
CA THR A 362 1.29 -16.36 1.67
C THR A 362 0.66 -15.61 2.84
N VAL A 363 -0.06 -16.33 3.70
CA VAL A 363 -0.72 -15.81 4.89
C VAL A 363 -0.20 -16.53 6.12
N ASP A 364 0.69 -15.86 6.85
CA ASP A 364 1.24 -16.31 8.13
C ASP A 364 0.48 -15.71 9.33
N GLY A 365 -0.04 -14.49 9.18
CA GLY A 365 -0.90 -13.81 10.16
C GLY A 365 -2.39 -14.19 10.04
N SER A 366 -3.29 -13.34 10.54
CA SER A 366 -4.74 -13.57 10.46
C SER A 366 -5.39 -12.70 9.39
N VAL A 367 -6.11 -13.31 8.45
CA VAL A 367 -6.93 -12.59 7.46
C VAL A 367 -8.40 -12.88 7.71
N TYR A 368 -9.16 -11.83 8.02
CA TYR A 368 -10.60 -11.89 8.17
C TYR A 368 -11.28 -10.87 7.25
N GLY A 369 -12.33 -11.30 6.56
CA GLY A 369 -13.25 -10.37 5.92
C GLY A 369 -14.71 -10.83 5.96
N SER A 370 -15.62 -9.89 6.15
CA SER A 370 -17.06 -10.19 6.23
C SER A 370 -17.58 -10.95 5.00
N MET A 371 -17.11 -10.63 3.78
CA MET A 371 -17.47 -11.38 2.56
C MET A 371 -16.60 -12.63 2.30
N GLY A 372 -15.46 -12.76 2.98
CA GLY A 372 -14.50 -13.84 2.77
C GLY A 372 -13.08 -13.41 3.16
N GLY A 373 -12.17 -14.38 3.27
CA GLY A 373 -10.79 -14.11 3.66
C GLY A 373 -9.98 -13.60 2.47
N VAL A 374 -9.69 -14.50 1.53
CA VAL A 374 -8.86 -14.26 0.35
C VAL A 374 -9.64 -14.59 -0.92
N ILE A 375 -9.68 -13.64 -1.86
CA ILE A 375 -10.15 -13.85 -3.23
C ILE A 375 -9.00 -13.58 -4.23
N ALA A 376 -8.57 -14.62 -4.93
CA ALA A 376 -7.48 -14.59 -5.89
C ALA A 376 -7.98 -14.86 -7.31
N THR A 377 -7.82 -13.88 -8.19
CA THR A 377 -8.28 -13.97 -9.59
C THR A 377 -7.13 -13.73 -10.57
N GLN A 378 -6.82 -14.73 -11.38
CA GLN A 378 -5.81 -14.62 -12.44
C GLN A 378 -6.49 -14.41 -13.80
N ALA A 379 -6.08 -13.36 -14.49
CA ALA A 379 -6.56 -12.94 -15.81
C ALA A 379 -5.50 -13.16 -16.91
N ALA A 380 -4.56 -14.08 -16.69
CA ALA A 380 -3.51 -14.42 -17.64
C ALA A 380 -3.07 -15.88 -17.48
N SER A 381 -2.04 -16.29 -18.22
CA SER A 381 -1.66 -17.69 -18.35
C SER A 381 -0.86 -18.27 -17.18
N GLY A 382 -0.48 -17.49 -16.17
CA GLY A 382 0.32 -17.98 -15.04
C GLY A 382 -0.45 -18.86 -14.07
N SER A 383 0.21 -19.21 -12.97
CA SER A 383 -0.30 -20.04 -11.89
C SER A 383 -0.84 -19.20 -10.72
N ILE A 384 -1.71 -19.82 -9.90
CA ILE A 384 -2.12 -19.26 -8.61
C ILE A 384 -1.58 -20.16 -7.51
N LYS A 385 -0.80 -19.61 -6.57
CA LYS A 385 -0.31 -20.28 -5.37
C LYS A 385 -0.81 -19.57 -4.13
N ILE A 386 -1.43 -20.30 -3.21
CA ILE A 386 -1.87 -19.76 -1.92
C ILE A 386 -1.36 -20.65 -0.78
N HIS A 387 -0.61 -20.06 0.15
CA HIS A 387 -0.13 -20.70 1.37
C HIS A 387 -0.83 -20.08 2.57
N ALA A 388 -1.77 -20.78 3.20
CA ALA A 388 -2.48 -20.32 4.39
C ALA A 388 -1.94 -21.01 5.65
N ASN A 389 -0.95 -20.40 6.28
CA ASN A 389 -0.29 -20.88 7.50
C ASN A 389 -0.97 -20.37 8.78
N GLY A 390 -1.57 -19.17 8.73
CA GLY A 390 -2.33 -18.57 9.84
C GLY A 390 -3.84 -18.79 9.76
N TYR A 391 -4.61 -17.81 10.23
CA TYR A 391 -6.07 -17.84 10.12
C TYR A 391 -6.51 -17.19 8.82
N VAL A 392 -7.41 -17.83 8.06
CA VAL A 392 -8.08 -17.20 6.92
C VAL A 392 -9.58 -17.44 7.04
N GLY A 393 -10.39 -16.40 7.11
CA GLY A 393 -11.82 -16.62 7.25
C GLY A 393 -12.73 -15.44 6.98
N GLY A 394 -14.02 -15.68 7.15
CA GLY A 394 -15.04 -14.69 6.83
C GLY A 394 -16.47 -15.22 6.83
N GLY A 395 -17.42 -14.36 6.47
CA GLY A 395 -18.83 -14.74 6.31
C GLY A 395 -19.11 -15.52 5.01
N GLY A 396 -18.33 -15.29 3.94
CA GLY A 396 -18.41 -16.02 2.68
C GLY A 396 -17.33 -17.09 2.52
N THR A 397 -16.81 -17.29 1.30
CA THR A 397 -15.73 -18.27 1.06
C THR A 397 -14.44 -17.77 1.71
N ALA A 398 -13.79 -18.58 2.53
CA ALA A 398 -12.55 -18.18 3.19
C ALA A 398 -11.40 -18.02 2.20
N ILE A 399 -11.20 -18.99 1.30
CA ILE A 399 -10.23 -18.89 0.20
C ILE A 399 -10.90 -19.24 -1.12
N TYR A 400 -10.90 -18.29 -2.05
CA TYR A 400 -11.27 -18.51 -3.45
C TYR A 400 -10.06 -18.29 -4.35
N ALA A 401 -9.83 -19.23 -5.28
CA ALA A 401 -8.84 -19.09 -6.36
C ALA A 401 -9.44 -19.48 -7.71
N GLY A 402 -9.26 -18.64 -8.72
CA GLY A 402 -9.76 -18.95 -10.06
C GLY A 402 -9.25 -18.05 -11.16
N PHE A 403 -9.57 -18.43 -12.41
CA PHE A 403 -9.24 -17.67 -13.60
C PHE A 403 -10.45 -16.89 -14.10
N THR A 404 -10.22 -15.76 -14.75
CA THR A 404 -11.28 -15.03 -15.46
C THR A 404 -11.85 -15.86 -16.62
N ASN A 405 -13.10 -15.57 -16.98
CA ASN A 405 -13.86 -16.35 -17.95
C ASN A 405 -13.14 -16.39 -19.31
N GLY A 406 -12.93 -17.59 -19.86
CA GLY A 406 -12.34 -17.79 -21.19
C GLY A 406 -10.81 -17.85 -21.26
N LEU A 407 -10.10 -17.62 -20.14
CA LEU A 407 -8.64 -17.73 -20.08
C LEU A 407 -8.21 -19.00 -19.35
N SER A 408 -7.30 -19.78 -19.95
CA SER A 408 -6.74 -20.97 -19.29
C SER A 408 -5.37 -20.64 -18.73
N GLY A 409 -5.24 -20.62 -17.40
CA GLY A 409 -3.93 -20.49 -16.75
C GLY A 409 -3.16 -21.80 -16.66
N THR A 410 -2.02 -21.76 -15.98
CA THR A 410 -1.14 -22.92 -15.83
C THR A 410 -1.67 -23.86 -14.77
N SER A 411 -1.59 -23.50 -13.48
CA SER A 411 -2.00 -24.36 -12.37
C SER A 411 -2.64 -23.56 -11.24
N VAL A 412 -3.35 -24.26 -10.34
CA VAL A 412 -3.71 -23.71 -9.03
C VAL A 412 -3.18 -24.64 -7.93
N GLU A 413 -2.43 -24.08 -7.00
CA GLU A 413 -1.93 -24.77 -5.81
C GLU A 413 -2.37 -24.03 -4.55
N ILE A 414 -3.04 -24.74 -3.64
CA ILE A 414 -3.40 -24.20 -2.32
C ILE A 414 -2.88 -25.14 -1.24
N THR A 415 -2.06 -24.63 -0.34
CA THR A 415 -1.56 -25.35 0.82
C THR A 415 -1.98 -24.65 2.11
N THR A 416 -2.35 -25.45 3.12
CA THR A 416 -2.62 -24.94 4.47
C THR A 416 -1.58 -25.48 5.45
N GLY A 417 -1.13 -24.65 6.38
CA GLY A 417 -0.23 -25.05 7.46
C GLY A 417 -0.90 -25.98 8.48
N ALA A 418 -0.14 -26.77 9.23
CA ALA A 418 -0.70 -27.74 10.17
C ALA A 418 -1.48 -27.10 11.34
N ALA A 419 -1.08 -25.90 11.77
CA ALA A 419 -1.75 -25.13 12.81
C ALA A 419 -2.81 -24.16 12.26
N SER A 420 -2.96 -24.09 10.94
CA SER A 420 -3.80 -23.08 10.31
C SER A 420 -5.28 -23.40 10.44
N THR A 421 -6.11 -22.36 10.35
CA THR A 421 -7.56 -22.49 10.29
C THR A 421 -8.11 -21.69 9.14
N VAL A 422 -8.75 -22.37 8.19
CA VAL A 422 -9.46 -21.77 7.06
C VAL A 422 -10.97 -21.96 7.27
N LYS A 423 -11.73 -20.87 7.49
CA LYS A 423 -13.12 -20.96 7.91
C LYS A 423 -14.02 -19.92 7.26
N GLY A 424 -15.07 -20.39 6.57
CA GLY A 424 -16.09 -19.52 5.99
C GLY A 424 -17.41 -20.25 5.73
N ALA A 425 -18.32 -19.63 5.00
CA ALA A 425 -19.47 -20.32 4.40
C ALA A 425 -19.00 -21.52 3.57
N SER A 426 -17.93 -21.34 2.79
CA SER A 426 -17.09 -22.43 2.30
C SER A 426 -15.66 -22.21 2.77
N GLY A 427 -14.91 -23.28 3.01
CA GLY A 427 -13.49 -23.19 3.38
C GLY A 427 -12.65 -22.79 2.18
N ILE A 428 -12.32 -23.76 1.32
CA ILE A 428 -11.51 -23.56 0.12
C ILE A 428 -12.36 -23.85 -1.12
N VAL A 429 -12.36 -22.93 -2.07
CA VAL A 429 -13.02 -23.09 -3.37
C VAL A 429 -12.03 -22.77 -4.49
N VAL A 430 -11.87 -23.71 -5.43
CA VAL A 430 -11.02 -23.53 -6.61
C VAL A 430 -11.84 -23.74 -7.89
N GLY A 431 -11.71 -22.78 -8.81
CA GLY A 431 -12.34 -22.80 -10.13
C GLY A 431 -13.66 -22.02 -10.22
N GLY A 432 -13.95 -21.47 -11.41
CA GLY A 432 -15.09 -20.60 -11.69
C GLY A 432 -16.23 -21.24 -12.49
N ASN A 433 -17.29 -20.46 -12.74
CA ASN A 433 -18.37 -20.78 -13.68
C ASN A 433 -18.79 -19.47 -14.40
N PRO A 434 -18.61 -19.33 -15.73
CA PRO A 434 -17.98 -20.28 -16.67
C PRO A 434 -16.43 -20.23 -16.61
N PRO A 435 -15.70 -21.35 -16.70
CA PRO A 435 -14.32 -21.37 -16.23
C PRO A 435 -13.30 -21.05 -17.31
N GLY A 436 -12.44 -20.09 -17.00
CA GLY A 436 -11.03 -20.34 -17.26
C GLY A 436 -10.57 -21.60 -16.51
N SER A 437 -9.93 -22.55 -17.19
CA SER A 437 -9.53 -23.85 -16.62
C SER A 437 -8.01 -23.99 -16.60
N PRO A 438 -7.38 -24.34 -15.47
CA PRO A 438 -5.93 -24.57 -15.44
C PRO A 438 -5.52 -25.76 -16.32
N LYS A 439 -4.47 -25.58 -17.11
CA LYS A 439 -3.93 -26.59 -18.04
C LYS A 439 -3.07 -27.65 -17.38
N ASP A 440 -2.50 -27.39 -16.21
CA ASP A 440 -1.65 -28.32 -15.47
C ASP A 440 -2.35 -28.89 -14.23
N GLY A 441 -3.60 -28.48 -14.01
CA GLY A 441 -4.48 -29.03 -12.99
C GLY A 441 -4.60 -28.18 -11.73
N ILE A 442 -5.24 -28.78 -10.72
CA ILE A 442 -5.50 -28.18 -9.41
C ILE A 442 -4.90 -29.08 -8.35
N THR A 443 -4.10 -28.54 -7.44
CA THR A 443 -3.61 -29.22 -6.25
C THR A 443 -4.06 -28.48 -4.99
N VAL A 444 -4.69 -29.20 -4.05
CA VAL A 444 -4.99 -28.68 -2.71
C VAL A 444 -4.36 -29.59 -1.66
N VAL A 445 -3.49 -29.06 -0.81
CA VAL A 445 -2.86 -29.75 0.32
C VAL A 445 -3.35 -29.15 1.64
N ALA A 446 -4.29 -29.83 2.28
CA ALA A 446 -4.90 -29.37 3.51
C ALA A 446 -4.26 -30.03 4.76
N ASN A 447 -3.30 -29.38 5.42
CA ASN A 447 -2.67 -29.93 6.63
C ASN A 447 -3.34 -29.45 7.93
N GLY A 448 -4.02 -28.30 7.90
CA GLY A 448 -4.69 -27.69 9.04
C GLY A 448 -6.17 -28.01 9.15
N THR A 449 -6.92 -27.08 9.74
CA THR A 449 -8.38 -27.15 9.86
C THR A 449 -9.04 -26.36 8.74
N VAL A 450 -9.97 -26.97 8.00
CA VAL A 450 -10.75 -26.31 6.94
C VAL A 450 -12.24 -26.52 7.18
N ILE A 451 -13.01 -25.44 7.27
CA ILE A 451 -14.41 -25.46 7.71
C ILE A 451 -15.30 -24.69 6.72
N GLY A 452 -16.32 -25.37 6.20
CA GLY A 452 -17.43 -24.79 5.44
C GLY A 452 -18.77 -24.82 6.20
N ASN A 453 -19.20 -23.67 6.72
CA ASN A 453 -20.37 -23.54 7.60
C ASN A 453 -21.64 -23.02 6.93
N GLY A 454 -21.67 -22.86 5.61
CA GLY A 454 -22.84 -22.37 4.89
C GLY A 454 -23.91 -23.45 4.58
N GLY A 455 -25.06 -22.99 4.06
CA GLY A 455 -26.18 -23.83 3.63
C GLY A 455 -26.04 -24.51 2.25
N SER A 456 -27.14 -24.64 1.50
CA SER A 456 -27.15 -25.38 0.23
C SER A 456 -26.31 -24.76 -0.90
N GLY A 457 -26.19 -23.43 -0.93
CA GLY A 457 -25.45 -22.68 -1.97
C GLY A 457 -23.95 -22.49 -1.70
N GLY A 458 -23.48 -22.80 -0.49
CA GLY A 458 -22.08 -22.68 -0.06
C GLY A 458 -21.98 -23.42 1.26
N GLY A 459 -20.95 -24.21 1.48
CA GLY A 459 -20.97 -25.20 2.58
C GLY A 459 -19.98 -26.32 2.40
N TRP A 460 -19.02 -26.17 1.50
CA TRP A 460 -17.96 -27.13 1.27
C TRP A 460 -16.80 -26.86 2.22
N GLY A 461 -16.20 -27.91 2.78
CA GLY A 461 -14.88 -27.76 3.39
C GLY A 461 -13.87 -27.38 2.30
N ILE A 462 -13.71 -28.27 1.32
CA ILE A 462 -12.92 -28.04 0.11
C ILE A 462 -13.78 -28.36 -1.11
N TYR A 463 -13.78 -27.47 -2.11
CA TYR A 463 -14.37 -27.72 -3.42
C TYR A 463 -13.41 -27.32 -4.53
N ALA A 464 -13.07 -28.25 -5.42
CA ALA A 464 -12.24 -27.99 -6.59
C ALA A 464 -12.98 -28.39 -7.87
N ARG A 465 -13.08 -27.48 -8.83
CA ARG A 465 -13.66 -27.75 -10.14
C ARG A 465 -12.69 -27.37 -11.25
N ASN A 466 -12.51 -28.31 -12.19
CA ASN A 466 -11.76 -28.08 -13.41
C ASN A 466 -12.55 -28.62 -14.62
N GLN A 467 -12.39 -28.00 -15.78
CA GLN A 467 -12.98 -28.46 -17.05
C GLN A 467 -11.91 -28.77 -18.11
N SER A 468 -10.66 -28.96 -17.70
CA SER A 468 -9.59 -29.49 -18.56
C SER A 468 -9.35 -30.98 -18.30
N ASP A 469 -8.56 -31.63 -19.16
CA ASP A 469 -8.16 -33.03 -19.01
C ASP A 469 -7.11 -33.26 -17.91
N SER A 470 -6.64 -32.18 -17.29
CA SER A 470 -5.58 -32.20 -16.29
C SER A 470 -6.08 -32.49 -14.89
N GLU A 471 -5.23 -33.07 -14.04
CA GLU A 471 -5.63 -33.66 -12.77
C GLU A 471 -6.19 -32.64 -11.75
N VAL A 472 -7.22 -33.06 -11.01
CA VAL A 472 -7.58 -32.44 -9.73
C VAL A 472 -7.10 -33.35 -8.61
N LYS A 473 -6.15 -32.86 -7.81
CA LYS A 473 -5.51 -33.55 -6.70
C LYS A 473 -5.84 -32.86 -5.38
N ILE A 474 -6.41 -33.60 -4.43
CA ILE A 474 -6.67 -33.12 -3.07
C ILE A 474 -6.00 -34.07 -2.08
N VAL A 475 -5.11 -33.54 -1.25
CA VAL A 475 -4.39 -34.27 -0.20
C VAL A 475 -4.72 -33.62 1.14
N THR A 476 -5.07 -34.42 2.14
CA THR A 476 -5.25 -33.93 3.51
C THR A 476 -4.18 -34.55 4.40
N GLY A 477 -3.59 -33.76 5.30
CA GLY A 477 -2.59 -34.24 6.26
C GLY A 477 -3.20 -35.17 7.30
N ALA A 478 -2.41 -36.06 7.90
CA ALA A 478 -2.91 -37.08 8.84
C ALA A 478 -3.64 -36.50 10.08
N ASN A 479 -3.30 -35.28 10.48
CA ASN A 479 -3.90 -34.56 11.61
C ASN A 479 -4.85 -33.43 11.20
N SER A 480 -5.10 -33.28 9.90
CA SER A 480 -6.02 -32.26 9.39
C SER A 480 -7.48 -32.59 9.73
N SER A 481 -8.31 -31.55 9.75
CA SER A 481 -9.74 -31.65 10.01
C SER A 481 -10.52 -30.85 8.95
N ILE A 482 -11.15 -31.56 8.02
CA ILE A 482 -12.02 -30.99 7.00
C ILE A 482 -13.48 -31.16 7.42
N GLN A 483 -14.18 -30.05 7.53
CA GLN A 483 -15.52 -29.97 8.08
C GLN A 483 -16.46 -29.24 7.13
N SER A 484 -17.67 -29.77 7.01
CA SER A 484 -18.75 -29.19 6.24
C SER A 484 -20.04 -29.27 7.06
N SER A 485 -20.87 -28.23 6.95
CA SER A 485 -22.22 -28.25 7.47
C SER A 485 -23.17 -28.89 6.45
N TYR A 486 -23.31 -28.33 5.25
CA TYR A 486 -24.35 -28.78 4.32
C TYR A 486 -23.88 -29.69 3.19
N ASN A 487 -22.90 -29.26 2.39
CA ASN A 487 -22.42 -29.99 1.22
C ASN A 487 -21.43 -31.09 1.64
N GLY A 488 -20.36 -31.33 0.87
CA GLY A 488 -19.35 -32.30 1.25
C GLY A 488 -18.18 -31.71 2.02
N GLY A 489 -17.53 -32.55 2.83
CA GLY A 489 -16.23 -32.20 3.39
C GLY A 489 -15.23 -31.91 2.26
N ILE A 490 -15.12 -32.82 1.29
CA ILE A 490 -14.33 -32.65 0.07
C ILE A 490 -15.22 -32.87 -1.16
N GLY A 491 -15.17 -31.94 -2.10
CA GLY A 491 -15.78 -32.03 -3.42
C GLY A 491 -14.75 -31.81 -4.53
N ALA A 492 -14.70 -32.72 -5.51
CA ALA A 492 -13.87 -32.58 -6.70
C ALA A 492 -14.69 -32.90 -7.95
N SER A 493 -14.66 -32.00 -8.94
CA SER A 493 -15.30 -32.20 -10.24
C SER A 493 -14.31 -31.89 -11.35
N ASN A 494 -14.06 -32.84 -12.24
CA ASN A 494 -13.09 -32.68 -13.31
C ASN A 494 -13.57 -33.26 -14.66
N TYR A 495 -12.99 -32.82 -15.79
CA TYR A 495 -13.05 -33.60 -17.02
C TYR A 495 -11.96 -34.68 -17.06
N GLY A 496 -10.75 -34.30 -16.63
CA GLY A 496 -9.62 -35.18 -16.40
C GLY A 496 -9.74 -36.10 -15.18
N ALA A 497 -8.58 -36.51 -14.64
CA ALA A 497 -8.50 -37.41 -13.49
C ALA A 497 -8.83 -36.69 -12.17
N VAL A 498 -9.41 -37.42 -11.21
CA VAL A 498 -9.60 -36.96 -9.83
C VAL A 498 -8.82 -37.87 -8.88
N LYS A 499 -7.91 -37.30 -8.08
CA LYS A 499 -7.16 -38.01 -7.04
C LYS A 499 -7.40 -37.38 -5.67
N ILE A 500 -7.93 -38.14 -4.73
CA ILE A 500 -8.17 -37.69 -3.37
C ILE A 500 -7.44 -38.59 -2.37
N GLN A 501 -6.51 -38.03 -1.61
CA GLN A 501 -5.83 -38.68 -0.50
C GLN A 501 -6.32 -38.07 0.82
N ALA A 502 -7.37 -38.68 1.39
CA ALA A 502 -7.98 -38.24 2.63
C ALA A 502 -7.33 -38.94 3.83
N LEU A 503 -6.14 -38.48 4.24
CA LEU A 503 -5.44 -38.99 5.41
C LEU A 503 -6.00 -38.43 6.71
N GLY A 504 -6.52 -37.20 6.74
CA GLY A 504 -7.12 -36.56 7.93
C GLY A 504 -8.59 -36.88 8.13
N SER A 505 -9.23 -36.20 9.09
CA SER A 505 -10.67 -36.29 9.34
C SER A 505 -11.44 -35.52 8.26
N VAL A 506 -12.46 -36.12 7.66
CA VAL A 506 -13.33 -35.49 6.66
C VAL A 506 -14.79 -35.73 7.04
N THR A 507 -15.49 -34.67 7.43
CA THR A 507 -16.84 -34.79 8.01
C THR A 507 -17.82 -33.78 7.42
N SER A 508 -19.09 -34.17 7.31
CA SER A 508 -20.20 -33.28 6.91
C SER A 508 -21.43 -33.48 7.79
N GLN A 509 -22.21 -32.44 8.13
CA GLN A 509 -23.45 -32.63 8.91
C GLN A 509 -24.59 -33.18 8.05
N TYR A 510 -24.78 -32.67 6.83
CA TYR A 510 -25.91 -33.05 5.95
C TYR A 510 -25.48 -33.75 4.65
N GLY A 511 -24.30 -33.46 4.12
CA GLY A 511 -23.84 -34.02 2.84
C GLY A 511 -22.84 -35.16 3.00
N TYR A 512 -22.19 -35.53 1.90
CA TYR A 512 -21.24 -36.66 1.88
C TYR A 512 -19.90 -36.26 2.49
N GLY A 513 -19.12 -37.21 3.01
CA GLY A 513 -17.75 -36.87 3.41
C GLY A 513 -16.91 -36.47 2.19
N ILE A 514 -16.96 -37.30 1.13
CA ILE A 514 -16.25 -37.07 -0.13
C ILE A 514 -17.21 -37.22 -1.32
N TYR A 515 -17.17 -36.24 -2.21
CA TYR A 515 -17.82 -36.23 -3.52
C TYR A 515 -16.78 -36.07 -4.63
N ALA A 516 -16.72 -37.03 -5.55
CA ALA A 516 -15.83 -36.99 -6.71
C ALA A 516 -16.62 -37.20 -8.01
N TYR A 517 -16.40 -36.34 -8.99
CA TYR A 517 -17.00 -36.44 -10.32
C TYR A 517 -15.91 -36.30 -11.38
N ASN A 518 -15.93 -37.19 -12.37
CA ASN A 518 -15.09 -37.08 -13.55
C ASN A 518 -15.84 -37.48 -14.83
N SER A 519 -15.52 -36.86 -15.99
CA SER A 519 -16.22 -37.14 -17.26
C SER A 519 -15.38 -37.92 -18.29
N GLY A 520 -14.04 -37.87 -18.24
CA GLY A 520 -13.16 -38.47 -19.26
C GLY A 520 -12.08 -39.46 -18.79
N SER A 521 -11.70 -39.48 -17.50
CA SER A 521 -10.54 -40.26 -17.01
C SER A 521 -10.85 -41.24 -15.84
N SER A 522 -9.93 -41.43 -14.89
CA SER A 522 -10.08 -42.22 -13.67
C SER A 522 -10.33 -41.37 -12.42
N THR A 523 -10.98 -41.97 -11.42
CA THR A 523 -11.11 -41.43 -10.06
C THR A 523 -10.43 -42.38 -9.07
N THR A 524 -9.46 -41.88 -8.32
CA THR A 524 -8.78 -42.64 -7.25
C THR A 524 -8.97 -41.96 -5.91
N ILE A 525 -9.47 -42.71 -4.92
CA ILE A 525 -9.67 -42.21 -3.55
C ILE A 525 -8.94 -43.12 -2.57
N THR A 526 -8.01 -42.59 -1.80
CA THR A 526 -7.27 -43.30 -0.74
C THR A 526 -7.64 -42.70 0.61
N THR A 527 -8.14 -43.51 1.54
CA THR A 527 -8.64 -43.03 2.84
C THR A 527 -8.76 -44.14 3.89
N ARG A 528 -9.04 -43.80 5.16
CA ARG A 528 -9.41 -44.74 6.23
C ARG A 528 -10.89 -44.61 6.57
N ARG A 529 -11.61 -45.73 6.71
CA ARG A 529 -13.09 -45.76 6.90
C ARG A 529 -13.57 -44.95 8.11
N GLU A 530 -12.79 -44.94 9.18
CA GLU A 530 -13.11 -44.24 10.44
C GLU A 530 -12.97 -42.72 10.36
N ARG A 531 -12.29 -42.21 9.33
CA ARG A 531 -11.99 -40.78 9.15
C ARG A 531 -13.03 -40.06 8.30
N ILE A 532 -14.00 -40.78 7.72
CA ILE A 532 -15.08 -40.21 6.91
C ILE A 532 -16.43 -40.39 7.61
N GLY A 533 -17.04 -39.30 8.06
CA GLY A 533 -18.21 -39.35 8.94
C GLY A 533 -19.27 -38.29 8.70
N TYR A 534 -20.44 -38.50 9.32
CA TYR A 534 -21.41 -37.41 9.50
C TYR A 534 -21.17 -36.75 10.87
N GLN A 535 -21.04 -35.41 10.90
CA GLN A 535 -20.84 -34.66 12.14
C GLN A 535 -22.07 -34.72 13.05
N GLY A 536 -21.88 -34.88 14.36
CA GLY A 536 -22.96 -34.79 15.35
C GLY A 536 -23.90 -36.00 15.45
N TYR A 537 -23.62 -37.08 14.71
CA TYR A 537 -24.44 -38.32 14.75
C TYR A 537 -23.69 -39.46 15.42
N SER A 538 -24.38 -40.21 16.27
CA SER A 538 -23.89 -41.48 16.82
C SER A 538 -23.56 -42.49 15.72
N ARG A 539 -22.70 -43.48 15.98
CA ARG A 539 -22.37 -44.54 15.00
C ARG A 539 -23.61 -45.23 14.41
N GLN A 540 -24.66 -45.41 15.20
CA GLN A 540 -25.94 -45.99 14.77
C GLN A 540 -26.73 -45.08 13.83
N GLU A 541 -26.75 -43.76 14.07
CA GLU A 541 -27.44 -42.79 13.22
C GLU A 541 -26.71 -42.56 11.90
N GLN A 542 -25.38 -42.56 11.93
CA GLN A 542 -24.56 -42.55 10.72
C GLN A 542 -24.86 -43.75 9.83
N TRP A 543 -25.02 -44.94 10.43
CA TRP A 543 -25.39 -46.16 9.71
C TRP A 543 -26.77 -46.06 9.05
N ARG A 544 -27.77 -45.50 9.75
CA ARG A 544 -29.12 -45.28 9.21
C ARG A 544 -29.17 -44.29 8.04
N ARG A 545 -28.32 -43.26 8.03
CA ARG A 545 -28.27 -42.26 6.95
C ARG A 545 -27.59 -42.77 5.68
N ARG A 546 -26.57 -43.63 5.80
CA ARG A 546 -25.91 -44.29 4.65
C ARG A 546 -26.90 -45.03 3.72
N HIS A 547 -28.04 -45.48 4.25
CA HIS A 547 -29.04 -46.24 3.50
C HIS A 547 -30.17 -45.42 2.87
N ARG A 548 -30.33 -44.12 3.14
CA ARG A 548 -31.49 -43.32 2.65
C ARG A 548 -31.30 -42.53 1.35
N HIS A 549 -30.07 -42.22 0.93
CA HIS A 549 -29.87 -41.43 -0.29
C HIS A 549 -29.84 -42.28 -1.57
N HIS A 550 -30.91 -42.19 -2.35
CA HIS A 550 -31.08 -42.81 -3.68
C HIS A 550 -30.77 -41.79 -4.79
N GLY A 551 -29.71 -42.05 -5.58
CA GLY A 551 -29.37 -41.27 -6.79
C GLY A 551 -27.86 -41.20 -7.03
N GLY A 552 -27.33 -42.04 -7.93
CA GLY A 552 -25.90 -42.21 -8.23
C GLY A 552 -25.33 -43.58 -7.84
N ARG A 553 -24.35 -44.11 -8.61
CA ARG A 553 -23.64 -45.35 -8.23
C ARG A 553 -22.81 -45.07 -6.96
N LYS A 554 -23.16 -45.67 -5.82
CA LYS A 554 -22.34 -45.59 -4.61
C LYS A 554 -21.04 -46.36 -4.86
N CYS A 555 -19.88 -45.73 -4.62
CA CYS A 555 -18.59 -46.43 -4.66
C CYS A 555 -18.43 -47.28 -3.40
N ASP A 556 -18.53 -46.68 -2.20
CA ASP A 556 -18.59 -47.35 -0.90
C ASP A 556 -18.88 -46.33 0.24
N GLY A 557 -19.70 -46.68 1.23
CA GLY A 557 -19.90 -45.89 2.45
C GLY A 557 -20.34 -44.42 2.26
N ASN A 558 -19.60 -43.49 2.88
CA ASN A 558 -19.82 -42.03 2.82
C ASN A 558 -19.13 -41.36 1.61
N VAL A 559 -18.66 -42.15 0.64
CA VAL A 559 -17.99 -41.71 -0.58
C VAL A 559 -18.91 -41.88 -1.78
N ARG A 560 -19.09 -40.81 -2.56
CA ARG A 560 -19.80 -40.86 -3.85
C ARG A 560 -18.85 -40.57 -5.01
N CYS A 561 -18.89 -41.45 -6.00
CA CYS A 561 -18.27 -41.18 -7.31
C CYS A 561 -19.27 -41.40 -8.44
N TRP A 562 -19.13 -40.64 -9.51
CA TRP A 562 -19.97 -40.74 -10.70
C TRP A 562 -19.14 -41.02 -11.94
N ARG A 563 -19.49 -42.10 -12.65
CA ARG A 563 -18.91 -42.60 -13.93
C ARG A 563 -17.51 -43.25 -13.83
N ASN A 564 -16.94 -43.61 -14.98
CA ASN A 564 -15.93 -44.65 -15.30
C ASN A 564 -14.81 -44.96 -14.26
N ARG A 565 -14.45 -46.26 -14.13
CA ARG A 565 -13.26 -46.81 -13.44
C ARG A 565 -12.86 -46.11 -12.13
N ALA A 566 -13.81 -45.87 -11.23
CA ALA A 566 -13.51 -45.38 -9.89
C ALA A 566 -12.94 -46.51 -9.01
N SER A 567 -11.80 -46.27 -8.35
CA SER A 567 -11.24 -47.14 -7.31
C SER A 567 -11.21 -46.42 -5.97
N VAL A 568 -11.61 -47.14 -4.92
CA VAL A 568 -11.48 -46.68 -3.53
C VAL A 568 -10.55 -47.66 -2.82
N GLU A 569 -9.41 -47.15 -2.36
CA GLU A 569 -8.45 -47.91 -1.58
C GLU A 569 -8.58 -47.55 -0.10
N TRP A 570 -9.01 -48.52 0.70
CA TRP A 570 -9.09 -48.39 2.14
C TRP A 570 -7.74 -48.78 2.76
N GLN A 571 -7.04 -47.80 3.33
CA GLN A 571 -5.84 -48.08 4.12
C GLN A 571 -6.24 -48.70 5.46
N ARG A 572 -5.51 -49.74 5.86
CA ARG A 572 -5.65 -50.37 7.17
C ARG A 572 -5.17 -49.46 8.29
#